data_AF-A0A1Q2D336-F1
#
_entry.id   AF-A0A1Q2D336-F1
#
_cell.length_a   1.000
_cell.length_b   1.000
_cell.length_c   1.000
_cell.angle_alpha   90.00
_cell.angle_beta   90.00
_cell.angle_gamma   90.00
#
_symmetry.space_group_name_H-M   'P 1'
#
loop_
_entity.id
_entity.type
_entity.pdbx_description
1 polymer ?
#
loop_
_entity_poly.entity_id
_entity_poly.type
_entity_poly.pdbx_seq_one_letter_code
_entity_poly.pdbx_strand_id
1 'polypeptide(L)'
;MSHSKKYYAFMILLIVVIISEAVYIYQVTLTTKRIEISERQVKTTQTDLSKLIELKKEYANQKKLMAVQKETDDLTQKTELYELALKQANSSLSPYIDVVVSFEQQAKNDNLTTQIQTFNQLSQLSPPYPSKNEAKEAILKDIKEGN
;
A
#
# COMPACT_ATOMS: atom_id res chain seq x y z
N MET A 1 -47.37 75.59 45.18
CA MET A 1 -46.88 75.45 43.79
C MET A 1 -45.53 74.69 43.69
N SER A 2 -45.22 73.75 44.60
CA SER A 2 -43.91 73.05 44.69
C SER A 2 -43.97 71.54 44.34
N HIS A 3 -45.16 70.94 44.32
CA HIS A 3 -45.32 69.50 44.08
C HIS A 3 -45.12 69.06 42.63
N SER A 4 -45.33 69.92 41.63
CA SER A 4 -45.19 69.51 40.22
C SER A 4 -43.73 69.22 39.84
N LYS A 5 -42.76 70.03 40.30
CA LYS A 5 -41.34 69.86 39.95
C LYS A 5 -40.75 68.54 40.47
N LYS A 6 -41.12 68.12 41.68
CA LYS A 6 -40.68 66.84 42.27
C LYS A 6 -41.28 65.64 41.52
N TYR A 7 -42.53 65.76 41.07
CA TYR A 7 -43.19 64.74 40.27
C TYR A 7 -42.54 64.58 38.89
N TYR A 8 -42.20 65.68 38.21
CA TYR A 8 -41.46 65.63 36.95
C TYR A 8 -40.06 65.05 37.11
N ALA A 9 -39.34 65.42 38.18
CA ALA A 9 -38.02 64.84 38.47
C ALA A 9 -38.10 63.32 38.70
N PHE A 10 -39.12 62.86 39.44
CA PHE A 10 -39.35 61.43 39.66
C PHE A 10 -39.74 60.68 38.37
N MET A 11 -40.61 61.27 37.54
CA MET A 11 -40.95 60.74 36.22
C MET A 11 -39.74 60.62 35.30
N ILE A 12 -38.87 61.63 35.26
CA ILE A 12 -37.64 61.59 34.47
C ILE A 12 -36.72 60.47 34.97
N LEU A 13 -36.59 60.31 36.29
CA LEU A 13 -35.76 59.26 36.89
C LEU A 13 -36.29 57.86 36.54
N LEU A 14 -37.61 57.66 36.60
CA LEU A 14 -38.26 56.41 36.15
C LEU A 14 -38.00 56.12 34.68
N ILE A 15 -38.11 57.13 33.81
CA ILE A 15 -37.84 56.99 32.37
C ILE A 15 -36.37 56.61 32.13
N VAL A 16 -35.42 57.26 32.82
CA VAL A 16 -34.00 56.93 32.70
C VAL A 16 -33.72 55.49 33.15
N VAL A 17 -34.33 55.03 34.25
CA VAL A 17 -34.20 53.65 34.71
C VAL A 17 -34.74 52.68 33.67
N ILE A 18 -35.94 52.91 33.13
CA ILE A 18 -36.55 52.05 32.11
C ILE A 18 -35.68 52.00 30.84
N ILE A 19 -35.14 53.14 30.39
CA ILE A 19 -34.25 53.20 29.23
C ILE A 19 -32.95 52.45 29.51
N SER A 20 -32.36 52.60 30.70
CA SER A 20 -31.12 51.90 31.05
C SER A 20 -31.28 50.38 31.08
N GLU A 21 -32.40 49.89 31.61
CA GLU A 21 -32.74 48.46 31.61
C GLU A 21 -32.97 47.94 30.18
N ALA A 22 -33.67 48.71 29.33
CA ALA A 22 -33.87 48.36 27.94
C ALA A 22 -32.55 48.28 27.15
N VAL A 23 -31.63 49.23 27.37
CA VAL A 23 -30.28 49.22 26.77
C VAL A 23 -29.48 48.02 27.28
N TYR A 24 -29.54 47.73 28.58
CA TYR A 24 -28.86 46.58 29.18
C TYR A 24 -29.35 45.26 28.58
N ILE A 25 -30.67 45.04 28.55
CA ILE A 25 -31.29 43.84 27.97
C ILE A 25 -30.91 43.68 26.49
N TYR A 26 -30.89 44.78 25.72
CA TYR A 26 -30.48 44.75 24.33
C TYR A 26 -29.02 44.33 24.15
N GLN A 27 -28.10 44.87 24.96
CA GLN A 27 -26.68 44.49 24.92
C GLN A 27 -26.45 43.03 25.34
N VAL A 28 -27.14 42.56 26.37
CA VAL A 28 -27.08 41.16 26.82
C VAL A 28 -27.56 40.24 25.70
N THR A 29 -28.71 40.55 25.08
CA THR A 29 -29.27 39.75 23.98
C THR A 29 -28.32 39.65 22.78
N LEU A 30 -27.71 40.77 22.39
CA LEU A 30 -26.71 40.79 21.33
C LEU A 30 -25.48 39.94 21.67
N THR A 31 -25.01 40.03 22.92
CA THR A 31 -23.84 39.29 23.40
C THR A 31 -24.12 37.79 23.41
N THR A 32 -25.26 37.37 23.96
CA THR A 32 -25.70 35.96 23.96
C THR A 32 -25.79 35.42 22.54
N LYS A 33 -26.38 36.18 21.61
CA LYS A 33 -26.48 35.77 20.20
C LYS A 33 -25.11 35.59 19.54
N ARG A 34 -24.14 36.47 19.85
CA ARG A 34 -22.76 36.33 19.36
C ARG A 34 -22.06 35.10 19.92
N ILE A 35 -22.26 34.82 21.22
CA ILE A 35 -21.70 33.63 21.88
C ILE A 35 -22.26 32.36 21.23
N GLU A 36 -23.58 32.27 21.04
CA GLU A 36 -24.18 31.10 20.39
C GLU A 36 -23.66 30.85 18.97
N ILE A 37 -23.47 31.90 18.17
CA ILE A 37 -22.91 31.78 16.82
C ILE A 37 -21.47 31.26 16.90
N SER A 38 -20.66 31.82 17.81
CA SER A 38 -19.28 31.40 18.03
C SER A 38 -19.22 29.93 18.47
N GLU A 39 -20.06 29.50 19.41
CA GLU A 39 -20.12 28.11 19.85
C GLU A 39 -20.49 27.14 18.72
N ARG A 40 -21.48 27.50 17.89
CA ARG A 40 -21.84 26.70 16.71
C ARG A 40 -20.69 26.60 15.72
N GLN A 41 -19.95 27.68 15.50
CA GLN A 41 -18.77 27.69 14.64
C GLN A 41 -17.66 26.80 15.21
N VAL A 42 -17.35 26.91 16.50
CA VAL A 42 -16.36 26.05 17.17
C VAL A 42 -16.74 24.58 17.06
N LYS A 43 -18.01 24.23 17.32
CA LYS A 43 -18.50 22.85 17.20
C LYS A 43 -18.37 22.31 15.77
N THR A 44 -18.65 23.15 14.76
CA THR A 44 -18.51 22.80 13.35
C THR A 44 -17.05 22.55 13.00
N THR A 45 -16.16 23.48 13.35
CA THR A 45 -14.72 23.35 13.13
C THR A 45 -14.14 22.10 13.81
N GLN A 46 -14.57 21.78 15.03
CA GLN A 46 -14.14 20.57 15.73
C GLN A 46 -14.61 19.29 15.04
N THR A 47 -15.82 19.31 14.49
CA THR A 47 -16.36 18.20 13.69
C THR A 47 -15.55 18.01 12.40
N ASP A 48 -15.25 19.09 11.68
CA ASP A 48 -14.48 19.05 10.44
C ASP A 48 -13.03 18.60 10.67
N LEU A 49 -12.40 19.06 11.76
CA LEU A 49 -11.08 18.61 12.16
C LEU A 49 -11.06 17.10 12.45
N SER A 50 -12.09 16.59 13.11
CA SER A 50 -12.21 15.16 13.43
C SER A 50 -12.33 14.31 12.16
N LYS A 51 -13.16 14.76 11.19
CA LYS A 51 -13.28 14.12 9.87
C LYS A 51 -11.95 14.15 9.10
N LEU A 52 -11.22 15.26 9.14
CA LEU A 52 -9.93 15.40 8.46
C LEU A 52 -8.88 14.43 9.04
N ILE A 53 -8.88 14.23 10.36
CA ILE A 53 -8.02 13.24 11.04
C ILE A 53 -8.36 11.82 10.59
N GLU A 54 -9.65 11.50 10.43
CA GLU A 54 -10.11 10.19 9.95
C GLU A 54 -9.70 9.93 8.50
N LEU A 55 -9.96 10.88 7.61
CA LEU A 55 -9.53 10.85 6.20
C LEU A 55 -8.01 10.64 6.06
N LYS A 56 -7.22 11.33 6.90
CA LYS A 56 -5.76 11.15 6.90
C LYS A 56 -5.34 9.73 7.29
N LYS A 57 -6.03 9.11 8.27
CA LYS A 57 -5.76 7.73 8.68
C LYS A 57 -6.15 6.74 7.58
N GLU A 58 -7.31 6.93 6.97
CA GLU A 58 -7.79 6.09 5.87
C GLU A 58 -6.82 6.11 4.68
N TYR A 59 -6.39 7.30 4.26
CA TYR A 59 -5.42 7.45 3.18
C TYR A 59 -4.06 6.79 3.49
N ALA A 60 -3.58 6.90 4.73
CA ALA A 60 -2.36 6.23 5.15
C ALA A 60 -2.50 4.69 5.11
N ASN A 61 -3.65 4.16 5.55
CA ASN A 61 -3.94 2.73 5.48
C ASN A 61 -4.02 2.24 4.03
N GLN A 62 -4.67 3.00 3.14
CA GLN A 62 -4.76 2.66 1.73
C GLN A 62 -3.38 2.61 1.07
N LYS A 63 -2.51 3.60 1.34
CA LYS A 63 -1.13 3.58 0.85
C LYS A 63 -0.35 2.37 1.32
N LYS A 64 -0.51 2.00 2.60
CA LYS A 64 0.13 0.80 3.15
C LYS A 64 -0.35 -0.47 2.46
N LEU A 65 -1.66 -0.58 2.22
CA LEU A 65 -2.25 -1.72 1.50
C LEU A 65 -1.73 -1.81 0.07
N MET A 66 -1.66 -0.69 -0.67
CA MET A 66 -1.09 -0.66 -2.01
C MET A 66 0.38 -1.08 -2.04
N ALA A 67 1.17 -0.70 -1.02
CA ALA A 67 2.56 -1.11 -0.92
C ALA A 67 2.70 -2.63 -0.70
N VAL A 68 1.90 -3.20 0.20
CA VAL A 68 1.87 -4.64 0.47
C VAL A 68 1.41 -5.43 -0.77
N GLN A 69 0.38 -4.93 -1.48
CA GLN A 69 -0.07 -5.55 -2.72
C GLN A 69 1.06 -5.56 -3.77
N LYS A 70 1.75 -4.43 -3.96
CA LYS A 70 2.86 -4.34 -4.91
C LYS A 70 4.01 -5.29 -4.57
N GLU A 71 4.35 -5.44 -3.29
CA GLU A 71 5.38 -6.37 -2.85
C GLU A 71 4.96 -7.84 -3.09
N THR A 72 3.67 -8.14 -2.86
CA THR A 72 3.10 -9.47 -3.13
C THR A 72 3.09 -9.80 -4.62
N ASP A 73 2.75 -8.83 -5.48
CA ASP A 73 2.74 -9.00 -6.93
C ASP A 73 4.18 -9.22 -7.47
N ASP A 74 5.17 -8.45 -6.99
CA ASP A 74 6.59 -8.62 -7.35
C ASP A 74 7.13 -10.01 -6.92
N LEU A 75 6.74 -10.47 -5.73
CA LEU A 75 7.18 -11.77 -5.21
C LEU A 75 6.53 -12.93 -5.98
N THR A 76 5.25 -12.80 -6.34
CA THR A 76 4.54 -13.74 -7.23
C THR A 76 5.23 -13.82 -8.59
N GLN A 77 5.51 -12.68 -9.22
CA GLN A 77 6.18 -12.63 -10.51
C GLN A 77 7.58 -13.27 -10.48
N LYS A 78 8.38 -13.01 -9.44
CA LYS A 78 9.69 -13.65 -9.27
C LYS A 78 9.59 -15.16 -9.09
N THR A 79 8.56 -15.64 -8.40
CA THR A 79 8.33 -17.07 -8.19
C THR A 79 7.97 -17.76 -9.51
N GLU A 80 7.08 -17.16 -10.29
CA GLU A 80 6.71 -17.66 -11.63
C GLU A 80 7.91 -17.72 -12.57
N LEU A 81 8.73 -16.65 -12.59
CA LEU A 81 9.96 -16.60 -13.38
C LEU A 81 10.96 -17.68 -12.97
N TYR A 82 11.10 -17.92 -11.66
CA TYR A 82 11.97 -18.95 -11.13
C TYR A 82 11.50 -20.36 -11.52
N GLU A 83 10.20 -20.63 -11.45
CA GLU A 83 9.62 -21.91 -11.86
C GLU A 83 9.78 -22.15 -13.36
N LEU A 84 9.57 -21.12 -14.18
CA LEU A 84 9.77 -21.19 -15.63
C LEU A 84 11.23 -21.51 -15.98
N ALA A 85 12.18 -20.78 -15.36
CA ALA A 85 13.61 -21.02 -15.56
C ALA A 85 14.02 -22.45 -15.15
N LEU A 86 13.45 -22.97 -14.05
CA LEU A 86 13.72 -24.33 -13.60
C LEU A 86 13.17 -25.39 -14.56
N LYS A 87 11.95 -25.22 -15.06
CA LYS A 87 11.36 -26.11 -16.07
C LYS A 87 12.19 -26.14 -17.35
N GLN A 88 12.64 -24.98 -17.81
CA GLN A 88 13.42 -24.86 -19.04
C GLN A 88 14.85 -25.40 -18.87
N ALA A 89 15.47 -25.20 -17.71
CA ALA A 89 16.75 -25.82 -17.37
C ALA A 89 16.64 -27.35 -17.35
N ASN A 90 15.57 -27.90 -16.78
CA ASN A 90 15.33 -29.35 -16.80
C ASN A 90 15.14 -29.87 -18.24
N SER A 91 14.33 -29.18 -19.05
CA SER A 91 14.12 -29.57 -20.45
C SER A 91 15.41 -29.54 -21.27
N SER A 92 16.30 -28.58 -21.00
CA SER A 92 17.57 -28.44 -21.72
C SER A 92 18.59 -29.52 -21.35
N LEU A 93 18.51 -30.04 -20.11
CA LEU A 93 19.42 -31.06 -19.59
C LEU A 93 18.89 -32.49 -19.72
N SER A 94 17.58 -32.69 -19.84
CA SER A 94 16.95 -34.03 -19.93
C SER A 94 17.59 -34.92 -20.99
N PRO A 95 17.84 -34.48 -22.24
CA PRO A 95 18.42 -35.34 -23.27
C PRO A 95 19.82 -35.86 -22.90
N TYR A 96 20.58 -35.08 -22.14
CA TYR A 96 21.92 -35.46 -21.68
C TYR A 96 21.86 -36.45 -20.52
N ILE A 97 20.92 -36.25 -19.58
CA ILE A 97 20.69 -37.15 -18.45
C ILE A 97 20.22 -38.52 -18.96
N ASP A 98 19.27 -38.54 -19.89
CA ASP A 98 18.73 -39.79 -20.46
C ASP A 98 19.82 -40.59 -21.18
N VAL A 99 20.72 -39.92 -21.91
CA VAL A 99 21.86 -40.59 -22.54
C VAL A 99 22.85 -41.13 -21.50
N VAL A 100 23.18 -40.37 -20.46
CA VAL A 100 24.07 -40.84 -19.38
C VAL A 100 23.48 -42.05 -18.63
N VAL A 101 22.18 -42.04 -18.33
CA VAL A 101 21.50 -43.18 -17.70
C VAL A 101 21.47 -44.40 -18.61
N SER A 102 21.23 -44.21 -19.91
CA SER A 102 21.30 -45.30 -20.89
C SER A 102 22.70 -45.93 -20.95
N PHE A 103 23.75 -45.10 -20.81
CA PHE A 103 25.13 -45.55 -20.76
C PHE A 103 25.45 -46.35 -19.49
N GLU A 104 24.99 -45.92 -18.31
CA GLU A 104 25.19 -46.71 -17.08
C GLU A 104 24.57 -48.12 -17.17
N GLN A 105 23.50 -48.27 -17.94
CA GLN A 105 22.89 -49.57 -18.22
C GLN A 105 23.68 -50.36 -19.26
N GLN A 106 24.15 -49.72 -20.34
CA GLN A 106 24.97 -50.37 -21.38
C GLN A 106 26.40 -50.72 -20.92
N ALA A 107 27.00 -49.95 -20.01
CA ALA A 107 28.31 -50.23 -19.43
C ALA A 107 28.31 -51.51 -18.58
N LYS A 108 27.14 -51.98 -18.15
CA LYS A 108 26.94 -53.28 -17.47
C LYS A 108 26.82 -54.46 -18.44
N ASN A 109 26.89 -54.23 -19.75
CA ASN A 109 26.87 -55.26 -20.78
C ASN A 109 28.29 -55.81 -21.01
N ASP A 110 28.47 -57.14 -21.03
CA ASP A 110 29.78 -57.79 -21.21
C ASP A 110 30.39 -57.63 -22.62
N ASN A 111 29.66 -57.04 -23.58
CA ASN A 111 30.14 -56.83 -24.93
C ASN A 111 30.96 -55.52 -25.08
N LEU A 112 32.28 -55.67 -25.21
CA LEU A 112 33.25 -54.59 -25.40
C LEU A 112 32.97 -53.68 -26.61
N THR A 113 32.39 -54.21 -27.69
CA THR A 113 32.08 -53.43 -28.90
C THR A 113 30.94 -52.43 -28.63
N THR A 114 29.93 -52.88 -27.88
CA THR A 114 28.81 -52.05 -27.45
C THR A 114 29.28 -50.94 -26.50
N GLN A 115 30.20 -51.26 -25.57
CA GLN A 115 30.76 -50.26 -24.65
C GLN A 115 31.53 -49.16 -25.40
N ILE A 116 32.37 -49.51 -26.39
CA ILE A 116 33.15 -48.54 -27.18
C ILE A 116 32.25 -47.63 -28.02
N GLN A 117 31.24 -48.20 -28.69
CA GLN A 117 30.29 -47.41 -29.47
C GLN A 117 29.55 -46.39 -28.59
N THR A 118 29.15 -46.80 -27.39
CA THR A 118 28.42 -45.92 -26.46
C THR A 118 29.33 -44.82 -25.89
N PHE A 119 30.60 -45.13 -25.58
CA PHE A 119 31.58 -44.11 -25.16
C PHE A 119 31.83 -43.04 -26.24
N ASN A 120 31.93 -43.45 -27.50
CA ASN A 120 32.10 -42.52 -28.62
C ASN A 120 30.86 -41.64 -28.87
N GLN A 121 29.66 -42.10 -28.52
CA GLN A 121 28.45 -41.29 -28.59
C GLN A 121 28.40 -40.25 -27.46
N LEU A 122 28.82 -40.62 -26.25
CA LEU A 122 28.91 -39.70 -25.12
C LEU A 122 29.97 -38.62 -25.30
N SER A 123 31.13 -38.94 -25.88
CA SER A 123 32.18 -37.96 -26.12
C SER A 123 31.78 -36.87 -27.13
N GLN A 124 30.73 -37.13 -27.94
CA GLN A 124 30.15 -36.16 -28.86
C GLN A 124 29.07 -35.28 -28.21
N LEU A 125 28.58 -35.64 -27.02
CA LEU A 125 27.62 -34.83 -26.27
C LEU A 125 28.36 -33.78 -25.44
N SER A 126 28.34 -32.54 -25.92
CA SER A 126 28.63 -31.38 -25.08
C SER A 126 27.31 -30.81 -24.56
N PRO A 127 27.05 -30.86 -23.23
CA PRO A 127 25.92 -30.15 -22.64
C PRO A 127 26.03 -28.65 -22.94
N PRO A 128 24.92 -27.95 -23.24
CA PRO A 128 24.94 -26.50 -23.41
C PRO A 128 25.27 -25.77 -22.10
N TYR A 129 25.08 -26.45 -20.95
CA TYR A 129 25.40 -25.94 -19.62
C TYR A 129 26.12 -26.99 -18.78
N PRO A 130 27.15 -26.62 -17.99
CA PRO A 130 27.91 -27.57 -17.19
C PRO A 130 27.10 -28.15 -16.01
N SER A 131 26.07 -27.43 -15.56
CA SER A 131 25.21 -27.84 -14.45
C SER A 131 23.80 -27.28 -14.58
N LYS A 132 22.86 -27.90 -13.84
CA LYS A 132 21.47 -27.41 -13.72
C LYS A 132 21.37 -26.02 -13.09
N ASN A 133 22.29 -25.68 -12.18
CA ASN A 133 22.31 -24.38 -11.55
C ASN A 133 22.78 -23.30 -12.53
N GLU A 134 23.83 -23.56 -13.30
CA GLU A 134 24.28 -22.63 -14.36
C GLU A 134 23.24 -22.47 -15.47
N ALA A 135 22.60 -23.56 -15.90
CA ALA A 135 21.49 -23.48 -16.87
C ALA A 135 20.39 -22.55 -16.37
N LYS A 136 19.99 -22.70 -15.10
CA LYS A 136 18.97 -21.86 -14.49
C LYS A 136 19.41 -20.41 -14.36
N GLU A 137 20.64 -20.13 -13.95
CA GLU A 137 21.14 -18.74 -13.82
C GLU A 137 21.27 -18.04 -15.18
N ALA A 138 21.76 -18.74 -16.20
CA ALA A 138 21.84 -18.24 -17.57
C ALA A 138 20.45 -17.94 -18.14
N ILE A 139 19.51 -18.87 -18.02
CA ILE A 139 18.12 -18.68 -18.48
C ILE A 139 17.43 -17.55 -17.71
N LEU A 140 17.65 -17.44 -16.39
CA LEU A 140 17.08 -16.36 -15.59
C LEU A 140 17.65 -14.99 -16.00
N LYS A 141 18.91 -14.94 -16.44
CA LYS A 141 19.54 -13.74 -16.98
C LYS A 141 18.93 -13.37 -18.35
N ASP A 142 18.81 -14.33 -19.25
CA ASP A 142 18.23 -14.12 -20.59
C ASP A 142 16.77 -13.65 -20.51
N ILE A 143 15.95 -14.27 -19.64
CA ILE A 143 14.55 -13.85 -19.42
C ILE A 143 14.46 -12.43 -18.85
N LYS A 144 15.41 -12.01 -18.00
CA LYS A 144 15.47 -10.65 -17.45
C LYS A 144 15.96 -9.62 -18.48
N GLU A 145 16.82 -10.03 -19.41
CA GLU A 145 17.42 -9.17 -20.43
C GLU A 145 16.58 -9.06 -21.71
N GLY A 146 15.52 -9.88 -21.86
CA GLY A 146 14.48 -9.71 -22.88
C GLY A 146 14.88 -10.15 -24.29
N ASN A 147 15.68 -11.21 -24.39
CA ASN A 147 15.94 -11.91 -25.66
C ASN A 147 14.98 -13.08 -25.88
#